data_AF-A0A2E7FPY9-F1
#
_entry.id   AF-A0A2E7FPY9-F1
#
_cell.length_a   1.000
_cell.length_b   1.000
_cell.length_c   1.000
_cell.angle_alpha   90.00
_cell.angle_beta   90.00
_cell.angle_gamma   90.00
#
_symmetry.space_group_name_H-M   'P 1'
#
loop_
_entity.id
_entity.type
_entity.pdbx_description
1 polymer ?
#
loop_
_entity_poly.entity_id
_entity_poly.type
_entity_poly.pdbx_seq_one_letter_code
_entity_poly.pdbx_strand_id
1 'polypeptide(L)' 'MLWHNFGGNAPTDDQQTMYQSFHHICITHFELANNYGPPPGSAERNFGQILKEDLARYRNELIISFKAGYGMRDDRSSL' A
#
# COMPACT_ATOMS: atom_id res chain seq x y z
N MET A 1 -4.73 0.94 -8.45
CA MET A 1 -5.45 0.04 -7.52
C MET A 1 -4.49 -1.00 -7.00
N LEU A 2 -4.36 -1.18 -5.68
CA LEU A 2 -3.29 -1.97 -5.04
C LEU A 2 -3.76 -3.36 -4.56
N TRP A 3 -4.80 -3.90 -5.17
CA TRP A 3 -5.47 -5.12 -4.70
C TRP A 3 -4.59 -6.39 -4.84
N HIS A 4 -3.86 -6.51 -5.95
CA HIS A 4 -2.95 -7.63 -6.20
C HIS A 4 -1.50 -7.13 -6.23
N ASN A 5 -0.56 -7.93 -5.71
CA ASN A 5 0.89 -7.72 -5.72
C ASN A 5 1.48 -6.76 -4.67
N PHE A 6 0.69 -6.29 -3.69
CA PHE A 6 1.17 -5.39 -2.61
C PHE A 6 1.28 -6.06 -1.24
N GLY A 7 1.02 -7.37 -1.17
CA GLY A 7 1.21 -8.18 0.02
C GLY A 7 2.69 -8.44 0.35
N GLY A 8 2.96 -9.11 1.48
CA GLY A 8 4.29 -9.58 1.88
C GLY A 8 4.86 -8.91 3.13
N ASN A 9 6.02 -9.39 3.60
CA ASN A 9 6.68 -8.91 4.81
C ASN A 9 7.38 -7.56 4.63
N ALA A 10 7.78 -7.23 3.40
CA ALA A 10 8.46 -5.99 3.04
C ALA A 10 8.11 -5.60 1.59
N PRO A 11 8.27 -4.31 1.22
CA PRO A 11 8.14 -3.88 -0.15
C PRO A 11 9.07 -4.62 -1.11
N THR A 12 8.57 -5.04 -2.27
CA THR A 12 9.42 -5.59 -3.33
C THR A 12 10.02 -4.48 -4.19
N ASP A 13 11.12 -4.76 -4.90
CA ASP A 13 11.72 -3.83 -5.85
C ASP A 13 10.74 -3.43 -6.96
N ASP A 14 9.87 -4.35 -7.38
CA ASP A 14 8.81 -4.08 -8.35
C ASP A 14 7.77 -3.08 -7.80
N GLN A 15 7.41 -3.20 -6.52
CA GLN A 15 6.49 -2.26 -5.87
C GLN A 15 7.13 -0.87 -5.83
N GLN A 16 8.37 -0.76 -5.35
CA GLN A 16 9.11 0.50 -5.31
C GLN A 16 9.23 1.12 -6.70
N THR A 17 9.61 0.34 -7.71
CA THR A 17 9.73 0.79 -9.10
C THR A 17 8.39 1.30 -9.65
N MET A 18 7.28 0.61 -9.37
CA MET A 18 5.95 1.06 -9.78
C MET A 18 5.58 2.39 -9.11
N TYR A 19 5.84 2.54 -7.82
CA TYR A 19 5.58 3.80 -7.12
C TYR A 19 6.47 4.92 -7.66
N GLN A 20 7.77 4.71 -7.86
CA GLN A 20 8.63 5.74 -8.47
C GLN A 20 8.19 6.14 -9.88
N SER A 21 7.60 5.19 -10.63
CA SER A 21 7.08 5.43 -11.97
C SER A 21 5.82 6.29 -12.01
N PHE A 22 5.07 6.45 -10.91
CA PHE A 22 3.78 7.16 -10.92
C PHE A 22 3.93 8.63 -11.38
N HIS A 23 5.05 9.26 -11.02
CA HIS A 23 5.36 10.64 -11.42
C HIS A 23 5.37 10.83 -12.93
N HIS A 24 5.87 9.82 -13.65
CA HIS A 24 6.02 9.90 -15.10
C HIS A 24 4.70 9.68 -15.85
N ILE A 25 3.68 9.12 -15.18
CA ILE A 25 2.39 8.75 -15.79
C ILE A 25 1.19 9.46 -15.13
N CYS A 26 1.44 10.49 -14.31
CA CYS A 26 0.42 11.34 -13.67
C CYS A 26 -0.60 10.59 -12.79
N ILE A 27 -0.25 9.43 -12.23
CA ILE A 27 -1.13 8.73 -11.27
C ILE A 27 -0.95 9.38 -9.90
N THR A 28 -1.99 10.05 -9.39
CA THR A 28 -1.96 10.72 -8.07
C THR A 28 -2.88 10.08 -7.04
N HIS A 29 -3.71 9.10 -7.43
CA HIS A 29 -4.71 8.47 -6.54
C HIS A 29 -4.35 7.01 -6.21
N PHE A 30 -4.10 6.76 -4.93
CA PHE A 30 -3.88 5.43 -4.36
C PHE A 30 -5.09 4.95 -3.55
N GLU A 31 -5.41 3.68 -3.71
CA GLU A 31 -6.64 3.05 -3.23
C GLU A 31 -6.25 1.77 -2.48
N LEU A 32 -6.57 1.71 -1.18
CA LEU A 32 -6.19 0.64 -0.23
C LEU A 32 -7.42 0.09 0.49
N ALA A 33 -7.33 -1.12 1.06
CA ALA A 33 -8.29 -1.65 2.03
C ALA A 33 -7.57 -2.31 3.21
N ASN A 34 -8.26 -2.36 4.35
CA ASN A 34 -7.77 -3.00 5.57
C ASN A 34 -7.35 -4.48 5.39
N ASN A 35 -7.94 -5.19 4.44
CA ASN A 35 -7.67 -6.59 4.17
C ASN A 35 -6.71 -6.84 2.98
N TYR A 36 -6.15 -5.79 2.37
CA TYR A 36 -5.19 -5.95 1.28
C TYR A 36 -3.88 -6.57 1.80
N GLY A 37 -3.41 -7.60 1.09
CA GLY A 37 -2.42 -8.57 1.55
C GLY A 37 -2.32 -9.75 0.58
N PRO A 38 -1.61 -10.85 0.91
CA PRO A 38 -1.41 -11.40 2.27
C PRO A 38 -0.09 -11.01 2.97
N PRO A 39 -0.04 -11.00 4.33
CA PRO A 39 -1.19 -11.11 5.24
C PRO A 39 -2.08 -9.86 5.20
N PRO A 40 -3.35 -9.91 5.65
CA PRO A 40 -4.23 -8.75 5.71
C PRO A 40 -3.53 -7.53 6.36
N GLY A 41 -3.67 -6.36 5.74
CA GLY A 41 -3.03 -5.12 6.20
C GLY A 41 -1.54 -4.99 5.86
N SER A 42 -0.91 -5.99 5.22
CA SER A 42 0.49 -5.86 4.80
C SER A 42 0.66 -4.86 3.65
N ALA A 43 -0.35 -4.72 2.78
CA ALA A 43 -0.30 -3.72 1.71
C ALA A 43 -0.31 -2.29 2.24
N GLU A 44 -1.04 -2.02 3.32
CA GLU A 44 -1.04 -0.73 4.01
C GLU A 44 0.33 -0.45 4.65
N ARG A 45 0.92 -1.44 5.32
CA ARG A 45 2.27 -1.32 5.90
C ARG A 45 3.33 -1.02 4.85
N ASN A 46 3.35 -1.80 3.75
CA ASN A 46 4.31 -1.61 2.66
C ASN A 46 4.13 -0.24 1.99
N PHE A 47 2.89 0.17 1.72
CA PHE A 47 2.60 1.50 1.18
C PHE A 47 3.03 2.61 2.13
N GLY A 48 2.81 2.45 3.44
CA GLY A 48 3.27 3.41 4.45
C GLY A 48 4.79 3.57 4.49
N GLN A 49 5.53 2.48 4.30
CA GLN A 49 6.99 2.51 4.21
C GLN A 49 7.46 3.29 2.98
N ILE A 50 6.93 2.96 1.81
CA ILE A 50 7.26 3.62 0.54
C ILE A 50 6.83 5.10 0.56
N LEU A 51 5.67 5.41 1.16
CA LEU A 51 5.21 6.79 1.33
C LEU A 51 6.21 7.62 2.14
N LYS A 52 6.85 7.01 3.14
CA LYS A 52 7.82 7.69 4.01
C LYS A 52 9.21 7.79 3.37
N GLU A 53 9.66 6.74 2.68
CA GLU A 53 11.01 6.65 2.13
C GLU A 53 11.13 7.38 0.79
N ASP A 54 10.13 7.21 -0.08
CA ASP A 54 10.22 7.62 -1.47
C ASP A 54 9.31 8.79 -1.83
N LEU A 55 8.11 8.82 -1.24
CA LEU A 55 7.04 9.72 -1.68
C LEU A 55 6.74 10.86 -0.69
N ALA A 56 7.53 10.98 0.38
CA ALA A 56 7.25 11.90 1.48
C ALA A 56 7.12 13.35 0.99
N ARG A 57 7.96 13.75 0.04
CA ARG A 57 7.94 15.10 -0.56
C ARG A 57 6.69 15.40 -1.38
N TYR A 58 5.99 14.38 -1.86
CA TYR A 58 4.82 14.49 -2.73
C TYR A 58 3.51 14.26 -2.00
N ARG A 59 3.53 14.04 -0.68
CA ARG A 59 2.35 13.64 0.09
C ARG A 59 1.14 14.57 -0.12
N ASN A 60 1.36 15.87 -0.32
CA ASN A 60 0.28 16.85 -0.51
C ASN A 60 -0.33 16.83 -1.92
N GLU A 61 0.32 16.16 -2.87
CA GLU A 61 -0.14 15.98 -4.24
C GLU A 61 -0.87 14.64 -4.43
N LEU A 62 -0.89 13.79 -3.40
CA LEU A 62 -1.47 12.46 -3.44
C LEU A 62 -2.86 12.41 -2.82
N ILE A 63 -3.78 11.76 -3.52
CA ILE A 63 -5.07 11.33 -2.99
C ILE A 63 -4.90 9.89 -2.51
N ILE A 64 -5.17 9.63 -1.24
CA ILE A 64 -5.09 8.30 -0.66
C ILE A 64 -6.45 7.97 -0.06
N SER A 65 -7.04 6.87 -0.52
CA SER A 65 -8.34 6.37 -0.07
C SER A 65 -8.21 5.00 0.56
N PHE A 66 -9.03 4.76 1.58
CA PHE A 66 -9.02 3.53 2.35
C PHE A 66 -10.45 3.03 2.58
N LYS A 67 -10.63 1.71 2.50
CA LYS A 67 -11.92 1.03 2.74
C LYS A 67 -11.80 0.03 3.89
N ALA A 68 -12.86 -0.01 4.70
CA ALA A 68 -13.12 -1.01 5.72
C ALA A 68 -14.58 -1.49 5.58
N GLY A 69 -14.83 -2.78 5.76
CA GLY A 69 -16.19 -3.34 5.66
C GLY A 69 -16.22 -4.83 5.32
N TYR A 70 -15.17 -5.35 4.68
CA TYR A 70 -14.96 -6.78 4.54
C TYR A 70 -14.24 -7.36 5.76
N GLY A 71 -14.46 -8.66 6.02
CA GLY A 71 -13.89 -9.37 7.16
C GLY A 71 -12.37 -9.22 7.22
N MET A 72 -11.90 -8.44 8.18
CA MET A 72 -10.51 -8.39 8.59
C MET A 72 -10.31 -9.50 9.61
N ARG A 73 -9.76 -10.63 9.18
CA ARG A 73 -9.26 -11.63 10.13
C ARG A 73 -7.86 -11.19 10.52
N ASP A 74 -7.76 -10.67 11.73
CA ASP A 74 -6.50 -10.57 12.45
C ASP A 74 -5.93 -11.98 12.61
N ASP A 75 -4.69 -12.22 12.19
CA ASP A 75 -3.99 -13.49 12.37
C ASP A 75 -3.41 -13.63 13.80
N ARG A 76 -4.10 -13.06 14.80
CA ARG A 76 -3.89 -13.26 16.24
C ARG A 76 -4.05 -14.72 16.72
N SER A 77 -3.84 -15.71 15.88
CA SER A 77 -3.64 -17.11 16.25
C SER A 77 -2.22 -17.40 16.76
N SER A 78 -1.57 -16.43 17.41
CA SER A 78 -0.22 -16.56 18.00
C SER A 78 -0.08 -15.83 19.34
N LEU A 79 -1.14 -15.85 20.16
CA LEU A 79 -1.08 -15.65 21.62
C LEU A 79 -1.59 -16.91 22.33
#